data_AF-A0A9E2N884-F1
#
_entry.id   AF-A0A9E2N884-F1
#
_cell.length_a   1.000
_cell.length_b   1.000
_cell.length_c   1.000
_cell.angle_alpha   90.00
_cell.angle_beta   90.00
_cell.angle_gamma   90.00
#
_symmetry.space_group_name_H-M   'P 1'
#
loop_
_entity.id
_entity.type
_entity.pdbx_description
1 polymer ?
#
loop_
_entity_poly.entity_id
_entity_poly.type
_entity_poly.pdbx_seq_one_letter_code
_entity_poly.pdbx_strand_id
1 'polypeptide(L)'
;HSTTWTDEMRRMFLPGNRQASKTDYENLVHHCGLGVPDLSRAMWSASNSLTMVVQDRLHPFKREEGKGPTLRDMHLLHLPWPSAELEALGETIVEMRVTLSYFIDPNPSVRGVRSRYRYESHGLRFDVKRPHESENDFRVRINAAARDEDEGARTSGDDPNWYIGKQKRHKGSLHSDIWRGSAADLASRETLAVFPTSGWWKTRPHLERYNMPARYTLVVSIDAPEVDVDLYSTIENQIEARLLVET
;
A
#
# COMPACT_ATOMS: atom_id res chain seq x y z
N HIS A 1 6.78 3.26 -10.14
CA HIS A 1 5.63 4.01 -9.60
C HIS A 1 4.90 4.73 -10.73
N SER A 2 5.61 5.53 -11.55
CA SER A 2 5.07 6.25 -12.71
C SER A 2 4.78 5.37 -13.94
N THR A 3 4.08 4.25 -13.76
CA THR A 3 3.77 3.29 -14.85
C THR A 3 2.27 3.23 -15.13
N THR A 4 1.89 3.15 -16.40
CA THR A 4 0.48 3.07 -16.81
C THR A 4 0.28 1.93 -17.81
N TRP A 5 -0.80 1.16 -17.67
CA TRP A 5 -1.19 0.20 -18.70
C TRP A 5 -1.80 0.94 -19.89
N THR A 6 -1.26 0.71 -21.08
CA THR A 6 -1.79 1.28 -22.32
C THR A 6 -3.17 0.70 -22.65
N ASP A 7 -3.90 1.37 -23.54
CA ASP A 7 -5.22 0.92 -23.97
C ASP A 7 -5.17 -0.44 -24.66
N GLU A 8 -4.10 -0.76 -25.38
CA GLU A 8 -3.89 -2.07 -26.00
C GLU A 8 -3.71 -3.16 -24.95
N MET A 9 -2.91 -2.91 -23.91
CA MET A 9 -2.73 -3.85 -22.80
C MET A 9 -4.06 -4.10 -22.09
N ARG A 10 -4.81 -3.03 -21.81
CA ARG A 10 -6.13 -3.13 -21.17
C ARG A 10 -7.10 -3.91 -22.06
N ARG A 11 -7.17 -3.60 -23.36
CA ARG A 11 -8.05 -4.32 -24.31
C ARG A 11 -7.73 -5.80 -24.44
N MET A 12 -6.44 -6.17 -24.33
CA MET A 12 -6.01 -7.56 -24.48
C MET A 12 -6.35 -8.42 -23.26
N PHE A 13 -6.26 -7.86 -22.04
CA PHE A 13 -6.37 -8.65 -20.80
C PHE A 13 -7.58 -8.31 -19.92
N LEU A 14 -8.24 -7.17 -20.14
CA LEU A 14 -9.44 -6.77 -19.41
C LEU A 14 -10.70 -6.97 -20.29
N PRO A 15 -11.83 -7.35 -19.68
CA PRO A 15 -13.08 -7.53 -20.40
C PRO A 15 -13.63 -6.19 -20.91
N GLY A 16 -14.06 -6.15 -22.18
CA GLY A 16 -14.73 -4.98 -22.76
C GLY A 16 -16.25 -4.93 -22.51
N ASN A 17 -16.85 -6.00 -21.98
CA ASN A 17 -18.31 -6.18 -21.87
C ASN A 17 -18.83 -6.21 -20.42
N ARG A 18 -17.95 -6.15 -19.43
CA ARG A 18 -18.29 -6.14 -18.00
C ARG A 18 -17.21 -5.38 -17.23
N GLN A 19 -17.49 -5.05 -15.97
CA GLN A 19 -16.47 -4.54 -15.07
C GLN A 19 -15.35 -5.58 -14.86
N ALA A 20 -14.11 -5.11 -14.93
CA ALA A 20 -12.94 -5.95 -14.69
C ALA A 20 -12.91 -6.43 -13.23
N SER A 21 -12.65 -7.73 -13.07
CA SER A 21 -12.46 -8.36 -11.76
C SER A 21 -11.00 -8.27 -11.33
N LYS A 22 -10.74 -8.50 -10.04
CA LYS A 22 -9.38 -8.58 -9.49
C LYS A 22 -8.54 -9.67 -10.15
N THR A 23 -9.17 -10.75 -10.61
CA THR A 23 -8.51 -11.83 -11.37
C THR A 23 -8.09 -11.36 -12.77
N ASP A 24 -8.89 -10.51 -13.42
CA ASP A 24 -8.53 -9.94 -14.73
C ASP A 24 -7.32 -9.00 -14.59
N TYR A 25 -7.31 -8.16 -13.54
CA TYR A 25 -6.14 -7.34 -13.21
C TYR A 25 -4.91 -8.15 -12.79
N GLU A 26 -5.09 -9.26 -12.05
CA GLU A 26 -3.99 -10.19 -11.77
C GLU A 26 -3.39 -10.73 -13.07
N ASN A 27 -4.23 -11.13 -14.02
CA ASN A 27 -3.79 -11.63 -15.32
C ASN A 27 -3.03 -10.55 -16.12
N LEU A 28 -3.54 -9.32 -16.13
CA LEU A 28 -2.87 -8.16 -16.72
C LEU A 28 -1.48 -7.93 -16.10
N VAL A 29 -1.36 -7.99 -14.77
CA VAL A 29 -0.08 -7.83 -14.06
C VAL A 29 0.91 -8.95 -14.41
N HIS A 30 0.43 -10.19 -14.59
CA HIS A 30 1.33 -11.31 -14.94
C HIS A 30 1.95 -11.15 -16.34
N HIS A 31 1.23 -10.53 -17.27
CA HIS A 31 1.69 -10.38 -18.66
C HIS A 31 2.39 -9.05 -18.93
N CYS A 32 1.89 -7.97 -18.34
CA CYS A 32 2.32 -6.59 -18.62
C CYS A 32 3.01 -5.91 -17.43
N GLY A 33 3.18 -6.61 -16.31
CA GLY A 33 3.65 -6.00 -15.08
C GLY A 33 2.73 -4.85 -14.63
N LEU A 34 3.32 -3.78 -14.11
CA LEU A 34 2.58 -2.58 -13.69
C LEU A 34 2.37 -1.57 -14.83
N GLY A 35 2.62 -1.97 -16.08
CA GLY A 35 2.49 -1.13 -17.27
C GLY A 35 3.81 -0.51 -17.73
N VAL A 36 3.71 0.43 -18.65
CA VAL A 36 4.86 1.11 -19.28
C VAL A 36 5.27 2.32 -18.43
N PRO A 37 6.57 2.49 -18.11
CA PRO A 37 7.06 3.69 -17.44
C PRO A 37 6.86 4.95 -18.29
N ASP A 38 6.36 6.00 -17.65
CA ASP A 38 6.29 7.34 -18.23
C ASP A 38 7.38 8.21 -17.59
N LEU A 39 8.32 8.67 -18.42
CA LEU A 39 9.46 9.47 -17.97
C LEU A 39 9.02 10.86 -17.48
N SER A 40 8.05 11.48 -18.14
CA SER A 40 7.54 12.80 -17.76
C SER A 40 6.91 12.73 -16.37
N ARG A 41 6.09 11.71 -16.10
CA ARG A 41 5.51 11.45 -14.77
C ARG A 41 6.52 10.97 -13.73
N ALA A 42 7.70 10.51 -14.14
CA ALA A 42 8.77 10.10 -13.23
C ALA A 42 9.63 11.30 -12.80
N MET A 43 9.84 12.26 -13.70
CA MET A 43 10.64 13.45 -13.44
C MET A 43 9.84 14.58 -12.80
N TRP A 44 8.55 14.68 -13.14
CA TRP A 44 7.71 15.81 -12.72
C TRP A 44 6.49 15.31 -11.95
N SER A 45 6.24 15.94 -10.80
CA SER A 45 4.89 16.01 -10.26
C SER A 45 4.18 17.09 -11.06
N ALA A 46 3.21 16.72 -11.91
CA ALA A 46 2.37 17.69 -12.60
C ALA A 46 1.44 18.37 -11.59
N SER A 47 0.91 19.56 -11.90
CA SER A 47 -0.03 20.31 -11.03
C SER A 47 -1.21 19.45 -10.57
N ASN A 48 -1.69 18.56 -11.46
CA ASN A 48 -2.78 17.62 -11.22
C ASN A 48 -2.36 16.23 -10.70
N SER A 49 -1.06 16.01 -10.44
CA SER A 49 -0.53 14.76 -9.92
C SER A 49 0.46 14.97 -8.77
N LEU A 50 0.01 14.75 -7.54
CA LEU A 50 0.89 14.73 -6.39
C LEU A 50 1.61 13.38 -6.32
N THR A 51 2.92 13.38 -6.02
CA THR A 51 3.63 12.18 -5.55
C THR A 51 4.32 12.45 -4.22
N MET A 52 3.98 11.68 -3.20
CA MET A 52 4.61 11.69 -1.89
C MET A 52 5.51 10.48 -1.70
N VAL A 53 6.69 10.70 -1.10
CA VAL A 53 7.63 9.64 -0.74
C VAL A 53 7.88 9.66 0.76
N VAL A 54 7.59 8.56 1.43
CA VAL A 54 7.87 8.35 2.86
C VAL A 54 8.92 7.26 2.99
N GLN A 55 10.00 7.54 3.72
CA GLN A 55 11.03 6.57 4.06
C GLN A 55 11.12 6.45 5.57
N ASP A 56 11.01 5.23 6.09
CA ASP A 56 11.05 5.01 7.54
C ASP A 56 11.52 3.59 7.88
N ARG A 57 11.62 3.31 9.19
CA ARG A 57 11.92 2.01 9.76
C ARG A 57 10.98 1.67 10.91
N LEU A 58 10.56 0.40 10.97
CA LEU A 58 9.73 -0.12 12.06
C LEU A 58 10.36 -1.40 12.63
N HIS A 59 10.07 -1.73 13.89
CA HIS A 59 10.40 -3.06 14.42
C HIS A 59 9.20 -3.99 14.24
N PRO A 60 9.26 -4.95 13.29
CA PRO A 60 8.09 -5.73 12.92
C PRO A 60 7.68 -6.71 14.02
N PHE A 61 8.66 -7.24 14.75
CA PHE A 61 8.42 -8.20 15.82
C PHE A 61 9.11 -7.79 17.12
N LYS A 62 8.68 -8.43 18.20
CA LYS A 62 9.34 -8.44 19.50
C LYS A 62 9.31 -9.86 20.05
N ARG A 63 10.19 -10.16 20.99
CA ARG A 63 10.13 -11.40 21.77
C ARG A 63 10.27 -11.08 23.25
N GLU A 64 9.31 -11.56 24.02
CA GLU A 64 9.35 -11.56 25.48
C GLU A 64 10.00 -12.85 25.98
N GLU A 65 10.63 -12.80 27.15
CA GLU A 65 11.28 -13.96 27.77
C GLU A 65 10.27 -15.12 27.96
N GLY A 66 10.69 -16.34 27.63
CA GLY A 66 9.84 -17.53 27.71
C GLY A 66 8.73 -17.63 26.64
N LYS A 67 8.56 -16.63 25.77
CA LYS A 67 7.53 -16.64 24.70
C LYS A 67 8.13 -16.68 23.30
N GLY A 68 7.29 -17.04 22.32
CA GLY A 68 7.61 -16.93 20.90
C GLY A 68 7.53 -15.48 20.40
N PRO A 69 8.17 -15.11 19.28
CA PRO A 69 8.07 -13.77 18.71
C PRO A 69 6.63 -13.38 18.34
N THR A 70 6.25 -12.15 18.64
CA THR A 70 4.94 -11.54 18.34
C THR A 70 5.09 -10.27 17.50
N LEU A 71 4.00 -9.82 16.87
CA LEU A 71 3.97 -8.54 16.15
C LEU A 71 4.21 -7.39 17.13
N ARG A 72 4.85 -6.31 16.67
CA ARG A 72 5.23 -5.18 17.51
C ARG A 72 4.73 -3.84 16.97
N ASP A 73 5.42 -3.27 15.98
CA ASP A 73 5.12 -1.93 15.49
C ASP A 73 4.20 -1.97 14.27
N MET A 74 3.35 -0.94 14.14
CA MET A 74 2.61 -0.57 12.93
C MET A 74 2.71 0.95 12.79
N HIS A 75 2.95 1.44 11.58
CA HIS A 75 3.00 2.87 11.31
C HIS A 75 1.65 3.33 10.74
N LEU A 76 1.05 4.36 11.34
CA LEU A 76 -0.12 5.05 10.81
C LEU A 76 0.33 6.40 10.28
N LEU A 77 0.32 6.55 8.96
CA LEU A 77 0.75 7.73 8.26
C LEU A 77 -0.47 8.58 7.93
N HIS A 78 -0.47 9.81 8.44
CA HIS A 78 -1.49 10.81 8.13
C HIS A 78 -1.05 11.59 6.90
N LEU A 79 -1.61 11.21 5.75
CA LEU A 79 -1.31 11.80 4.47
C LEU A 79 -1.86 13.25 4.48
N PRO A 80 -1.07 14.27 4.11
CA PRO A 80 -1.53 15.65 3.98
C PRO A 80 -2.39 15.78 2.71
N TRP A 81 -3.56 15.16 2.73
CA TRP A 81 -4.51 15.29 1.63
C TRP A 81 -5.05 16.72 1.56
N PRO A 82 -5.22 17.27 0.35
CA PRO A 82 -5.89 18.54 0.14
C PRO A 82 -7.39 18.25 0.23
N SER A 83 -7.87 17.95 1.45
CA SER A 83 -9.22 17.43 1.66
C SER A 83 -10.27 18.41 1.17
N ALA A 84 -10.05 19.73 1.34
CA ALA A 84 -10.97 20.74 0.85
C ALA A 84 -11.09 20.75 -0.69
N GLU A 85 -9.98 20.62 -1.40
CA GLU A 85 -9.92 20.56 -2.86
C GLU A 85 -10.51 19.25 -3.39
N LEU A 86 -10.20 18.12 -2.74
CA LEU A 86 -10.78 16.82 -3.08
C LEU A 86 -12.29 16.78 -2.80
N GLU A 87 -12.76 17.41 -1.72
CA GLU A 87 -14.19 17.56 -1.43
C GLU A 87 -14.88 18.47 -2.45
N ALA A 88 -14.23 19.56 -2.87
CA ALA A 88 -14.76 20.47 -3.89
C ALA A 88 -14.91 19.79 -5.27
N LEU A 89 -14.06 18.81 -5.56
CA LEU A 89 -14.16 17.95 -6.75
C LEU A 89 -15.34 16.95 -6.67
N GLY A 90 -15.90 16.70 -5.49
CA GLY A 90 -17.10 15.89 -5.31
C GLY A 90 -16.99 14.49 -5.95
N GLU A 91 -17.86 14.23 -6.93
CA GLU A 91 -17.98 12.93 -7.62
C GLU A 91 -16.98 12.73 -8.76
N THR A 92 -16.06 13.68 -9.00
CA THR A 92 -14.98 13.50 -9.98
C THR A 92 -14.20 12.23 -9.66
N ILE A 93 -13.99 11.40 -10.67
CA ILE A 93 -13.26 10.15 -10.50
C ILE A 93 -11.77 10.43 -10.48
N VAL A 94 -11.12 9.97 -9.41
CA VAL A 94 -9.68 10.08 -9.19
C VAL A 94 -9.06 8.71 -8.99
N GLU A 95 -7.76 8.60 -9.27
CA GLU A 95 -6.97 7.42 -8.98
C GLU A 95 -5.92 7.72 -7.92
N MET A 96 -5.83 6.88 -6.89
CA MET A 96 -4.74 6.89 -5.93
C MET A 96 -3.88 5.64 -6.15
N ARG A 97 -2.58 5.82 -6.37
CA ARG A 97 -1.62 4.72 -6.44
C ARG A 97 -0.80 4.67 -5.18
N VAL A 98 -0.72 3.48 -4.58
CA VAL A 98 0.17 3.22 -3.45
C VAL A 98 1.19 2.19 -3.88
N THR A 99 2.47 2.48 -3.63
CA THR A 99 3.59 1.56 -3.84
C THR A 99 4.42 1.45 -2.56
N LEU A 100 4.39 0.28 -1.93
CA LEU A 100 5.26 -0.08 -0.82
C LEU A 100 6.45 -0.88 -1.33
N SER A 101 7.66 -0.46 -0.98
CA SER A 101 8.90 -1.18 -1.26
C SER A 101 9.67 -1.43 0.03
N TYR A 102 10.16 -2.64 0.21
CA TYR A 102 11.01 -3.01 1.34
C TYR A 102 11.94 -4.16 0.96
N PHE A 103 13.02 -4.32 1.72
CA PHE A 103 13.97 -5.40 1.44
C PHE A 103 13.56 -6.71 2.12
N ILE A 104 13.52 -7.78 1.34
CA ILE A 104 13.30 -9.13 1.84
C ILE A 104 14.67 -9.76 2.10
N ASP A 105 15.06 -9.88 3.36
CA ASP A 105 16.28 -10.62 3.71
C ASP A 105 16.15 -12.07 3.23
N PRO A 106 17.16 -12.63 2.52
CA PRO A 106 17.16 -13.95 1.85
C PRO A 106 17.35 -15.14 2.80
N ASN A 107 16.72 -16.30 2.48
CA ASN A 107 16.68 -17.45 3.40
C ASN A 107 17.93 -18.28 3.22
N PRO A 108 18.77 -18.45 4.25
CA PRO A 108 19.92 -19.31 4.12
C PRO A 108 19.58 -20.81 4.05
N SER A 109 18.32 -21.26 4.21
CA SER A 109 17.99 -22.71 4.24
C SER A 109 17.02 -23.18 3.16
N VAL A 110 17.29 -24.40 2.64
CA VAL A 110 16.51 -25.12 1.62
C VAL A 110 15.20 -25.70 2.20
N ARG A 111 14.17 -25.81 1.34
CA ARG A 111 12.78 -26.23 1.56
C ARG A 111 12.55 -27.23 2.73
N GLY A 112 11.84 -26.77 3.76
CA GLY A 112 11.13 -27.62 4.72
C GLY A 112 9.66 -27.81 4.33
N VAL A 113 9.17 -29.06 4.39
CA VAL A 113 7.95 -29.58 3.74
C VAL A 113 6.68 -29.48 4.62
N ARG A 114 6.56 -28.50 5.53
CA ARG A 114 5.28 -28.23 6.22
C ARG A 114 4.94 -26.73 6.18
N SER A 115 3.94 -26.38 5.36
CA SER A 115 3.36 -25.04 5.10
C SER A 115 3.88 -24.31 3.84
N ARG A 116 3.85 -25.00 2.69
CA ARG A 116 3.84 -24.50 1.28
C ARG A 116 4.35 -23.06 0.99
N TYR A 117 5.56 -22.78 1.50
CA TYR A 117 6.56 -21.79 1.06
C TYR A 117 6.47 -20.35 1.61
N ARG A 118 6.54 -20.19 2.94
CA ARG A 118 6.82 -18.87 3.55
C ARG A 118 8.29 -18.47 3.38
N TYR A 119 8.51 -17.42 2.61
CA TYR A 119 9.70 -16.58 2.75
C TYR A 119 9.45 -15.12 2.38
N GLU A 120 8.79 -14.42 3.29
CA GLU A 120 8.87 -12.97 3.45
C GLU A 120 9.53 -12.74 4.81
N SER A 121 10.49 -11.82 4.90
CA SER A 121 11.29 -11.56 6.11
C SER A 121 10.44 -11.16 7.29
N HIS A 122 9.79 -10.03 7.13
CA HIS A 122 8.91 -9.39 8.08
C HIS A 122 7.58 -8.98 7.42
N GLY A 123 7.38 -9.35 6.14
CA GLY A 123 6.10 -9.33 5.45
C GLY A 123 5.34 -8.01 5.56
N LEU A 124 5.92 -6.88 5.14
CA LEU A 124 5.20 -5.62 5.24
C LEU A 124 3.98 -5.62 4.32
N ARG A 125 2.90 -5.03 4.80
CA ARG A 125 1.67 -4.77 4.08
C ARG A 125 1.34 -3.31 4.24
N PHE A 126 0.53 -2.79 3.32
CA PHE A 126 -0.12 -1.51 3.50
C PHE A 126 -1.63 -1.68 3.41
N ASP A 127 -2.35 -0.75 4.03
CA ASP A 127 -3.77 -0.58 3.78
C ASP A 127 -4.19 0.86 4.08
N VAL A 128 -5.35 1.26 3.57
CA VAL A 128 -5.87 2.62 3.73
C VAL A 128 -7.17 2.60 4.53
N LYS A 129 -7.38 3.62 5.35
CA LYS A 129 -8.64 3.88 6.04
C LYS A 129 -9.79 3.96 5.03
N ARG A 130 -10.97 3.46 5.40
CA ARG A 130 -12.17 3.50 4.54
C ARG A 130 -12.99 4.76 4.79
N PRO A 131 -13.87 5.16 3.85
CA PRO A 131 -14.87 6.19 4.13
C PRO A 131 -15.69 5.82 5.36
N HIS A 132 -15.90 6.79 6.25
CA HIS A 132 -16.65 6.67 7.51
C HIS A 132 -16.07 5.69 8.55
N GLU A 133 -14.86 5.17 8.35
CA GLU A 133 -14.18 4.37 9.36
C GLU A 133 -13.46 5.29 10.36
N SER A 134 -13.65 5.08 11.67
CA SER A 134 -12.85 5.80 12.66
C SER A 134 -11.41 5.30 12.65
N GLU A 135 -10.44 6.11 13.07
CA GLU A 135 -9.06 5.64 13.17
C GLU A 135 -8.93 4.43 14.10
N ASN A 136 -9.72 4.38 15.19
CA ASN A 136 -9.70 3.23 16.09
C ASN A 136 -10.21 1.95 15.41
N ASP A 137 -11.32 2.03 14.66
CA ASP A 137 -11.85 0.90 13.91
C ASP A 137 -10.87 0.45 12.82
N PHE A 138 -10.21 1.41 12.18
CA PHE A 138 -9.15 1.15 11.23
C PHE A 138 -8.01 0.35 11.88
N ARG A 139 -7.52 0.77 13.05
CA ARG A 139 -6.49 0.06 13.81
C ARG A 139 -6.93 -1.36 14.17
N VAL A 140 -8.16 -1.53 14.63
CA VAL A 140 -8.73 -2.86 14.95
C VAL A 140 -8.74 -3.74 13.71
N ARG A 141 -9.18 -3.21 12.55
CA ARG A 141 -9.21 -3.93 11.29
C ARG A 141 -7.82 -4.35 10.81
N ILE A 142 -6.81 -3.50 10.96
CA ILE A 142 -5.43 -3.86 10.59
C ILE A 142 -4.87 -4.94 11.53
N ASN A 143 -5.12 -4.82 12.83
CA ASN A 143 -4.70 -5.84 13.80
C ASN A 143 -5.34 -7.20 13.51
N ALA A 144 -6.63 -7.22 13.13
CA ALA A 144 -7.31 -8.43 12.70
C ALA A 144 -6.70 -9.00 11.41
N ALA A 145 -6.47 -8.15 10.40
CA ALA A 145 -5.85 -8.57 9.14
C ALA A 145 -4.45 -9.17 9.33
N ALA A 146 -3.62 -8.58 10.19
CA ALA A 146 -2.28 -9.08 10.49
C ALA A 146 -2.31 -10.44 11.21
N ARG A 147 -3.33 -10.69 12.05
CA ARG A 147 -3.56 -11.97 12.73
C ARG A 147 -4.08 -13.04 11.78
N ASP A 148 -5.10 -12.71 10.98
CA ASP A 148 -5.71 -13.63 10.02
C ASP A 148 -4.66 -14.16 9.04
N GLU A 149 -3.77 -13.29 8.54
CA GLU A 149 -2.71 -13.70 7.62
C GLU A 149 -1.64 -14.57 8.29
N ASP A 150 -1.37 -14.37 9.58
CA ASP A 150 -0.47 -15.23 10.37
C ASP A 150 -1.03 -16.65 10.51
N GLU A 151 -2.34 -16.76 10.77
CA GLU A 151 -3.09 -18.01 10.87
C GLU A 151 -3.37 -18.67 9.50
N GLY A 152 -3.08 -17.97 8.41
CA GLY A 152 -3.33 -18.45 7.04
C GLY A 152 -4.80 -18.38 6.63
N ALA A 153 -5.60 -17.61 7.36
CA ALA A 153 -6.97 -17.29 7.00
C ALA A 153 -6.99 -16.30 5.83
N ARG A 154 -8.07 -16.33 5.04
CA ARG A 154 -8.30 -15.30 4.02
C ARG A 154 -8.67 -14.00 4.71
N THR A 155 -7.89 -12.97 4.48
CA THR A 155 -8.21 -11.61 4.92
C THR A 155 -9.56 -11.18 4.35
N SER A 156 -10.54 -10.98 5.23
CA SER A 156 -11.86 -10.47 4.89
C SER A 156 -11.83 -8.94 4.74
N GLY A 157 -12.84 -8.35 4.08
CA GLY A 157 -12.93 -6.90 3.93
C GLY A 157 -11.91 -6.33 2.94
N ASP A 158 -11.91 -6.84 1.71
CA ASP A 158 -11.21 -6.20 0.61
C ASP A 158 -12.09 -5.04 0.06
N ASP A 159 -11.47 -3.91 -0.22
CA ASP A 159 -12.17 -2.76 -0.78
C ASP A 159 -12.32 -2.97 -2.31
N PRO A 160 -13.54 -2.89 -2.86
CA PRO A 160 -13.81 -3.20 -4.27
C PRO A 160 -13.16 -2.20 -5.23
N ASN A 161 -12.82 -1.00 -4.76
CA ASN A 161 -12.28 0.08 -5.58
C ASN A 161 -10.79 -0.07 -5.88
N TRP A 162 -10.11 -1.07 -5.29
CA TRP A 162 -8.76 -1.47 -5.67
C TRP A 162 -8.76 -2.40 -6.88
N TYR A 163 -7.88 -2.14 -7.84
CA TYR A 163 -7.74 -2.96 -9.04
C TYR A 163 -7.23 -4.38 -8.74
N ILE A 164 -6.15 -4.52 -7.95
CA ILE A 164 -5.54 -5.83 -7.68
C ILE A 164 -6.08 -6.41 -6.36
N GLY A 165 -6.17 -5.57 -5.33
CA GLY A 165 -6.69 -5.94 -4.01
C GLY A 165 -5.69 -6.69 -3.13
N LYS A 166 -6.04 -6.80 -1.85
CA LYS A 166 -5.16 -7.32 -0.78
C LYS A 166 -4.60 -8.70 -1.06
N GLN A 167 -5.42 -9.60 -1.60
CA GLN A 167 -5.00 -10.99 -1.80
C GLN A 167 -3.93 -11.17 -2.87
N LYS A 168 -3.81 -10.22 -3.81
CA LYS A 168 -3.00 -10.39 -5.02
C LYS A 168 -1.86 -9.39 -5.15
N ARG A 169 -1.94 -8.23 -4.47
CA ARG A 169 -0.93 -7.15 -4.55
C ARG A 169 0.37 -7.41 -3.77
N HIS A 170 0.35 -8.35 -2.83
CA HIS A 170 1.48 -8.61 -1.90
C HIS A 170 2.42 -9.72 -2.40
N LYS A 171 2.97 -9.56 -3.61
CA LYS A 171 3.93 -10.52 -4.19
C LYS A 171 5.31 -9.88 -4.30
N GLY A 172 6.29 -10.46 -3.61
CA GLY A 172 7.69 -9.99 -3.62
C GLY A 172 7.90 -8.72 -2.78
N SER A 173 8.98 -7.99 -3.07
CA SER A 173 9.46 -6.82 -2.31
C SER A 173 8.83 -5.49 -2.73
N LEU A 174 7.99 -5.49 -3.76
CA LEU A 174 7.34 -4.30 -4.32
C LEU A 174 5.83 -4.55 -4.42
N HIS A 175 5.06 -3.91 -3.54
CA HIS A 175 3.60 -4.02 -3.55
C HIS A 175 3.04 -2.73 -4.12
N SER A 176 2.33 -2.82 -5.24
CA SER A 176 1.69 -1.66 -5.84
C SER A 176 0.25 -1.97 -6.18
N ASP A 177 -0.63 -1.01 -5.93
CA ASP A 177 -2.04 -1.13 -6.29
C ASP A 177 -2.62 0.26 -6.59
N ILE A 178 -3.73 0.29 -7.32
CA ILE A 178 -4.43 1.50 -7.72
C ILE A 178 -5.84 1.42 -7.18
N TRP A 179 -6.22 2.44 -6.43
CA TRP A 179 -7.58 2.68 -5.96
C TRP A 179 -8.24 3.70 -6.87
N ARG A 180 -9.49 3.44 -7.28
CA ARG A 180 -10.28 4.36 -8.11
C ARG A 180 -11.65 4.62 -7.48
N GLY A 181 -11.98 5.88 -7.25
CA GLY A 181 -13.25 6.30 -6.65
C GLY A 181 -13.48 7.80 -6.79
N SER A 182 -14.48 8.34 -6.09
CA SER A 182 -14.74 9.78 -6.11
C SER A 182 -13.67 10.55 -5.32
N ALA A 183 -13.47 11.81 -5.67
CA ALA A 183 -12.56 12.70 -4.96
C ALA A 183 -13.01 12.92 -3.50
N ALA A 184 -14.32 13.03 -3.27
CA ALA A 184 -14.90 13.07 -1.92
C ALA A 184 -14.58 11.81 -1.10
N ASP A 185 -14.69 10.62 -1.70
CA ASP A 185 -14.30 9.38 -1.02
C ASP A 185 -12.81 9.39 -0.69
N LEU A 186 -11.95 9.88 -1.59
CA LEU A 186 -10.50 9.96 -1.36
C LEU A 186 -10.14 10.95 -0.24
N ALA A 187 -10.85 12.08 -0.14
CA ALA A 187 -10.64 13.07 0.92
C ALA A 187 -10.79 12.45 2.32
N SER A 188 -11.74 11.51 2.48
CA SER A 188 -11.96 10.79 3.74
C SER A 188 -10.89 9.74 4.08
N ARG A 189 -9.98 9.42 3.14
CA ARG A 189 -8.95 8.36 3.24
C ARG A 189 -7.57 8.90 3.60
N GLU A 190 -7.53 9.74 4.62
CA GLU A 190 -6.31 10.45 5.07
C GLU A 190 -5.26 9.57 5.75
N THR A 191 -5.62 8.38 6.23
CA THR A 191 -4.71 7.52 7.00
C THR A 191 -4.34 6.26 6.24
N LEU A 192 -3.04 6.00 6.14
CA LEU A 192 -2.46 4.79 5.58
C LEU A 192 -1.65 4.04 6.64
N ALA A 193 -1.91 2.75 6.78
CA ALA A 193 -1.18 1.87 7.69
C ALA A 193 -0.09 1.10 6.94
N VAL A 194 1.12 1.03 7.50
CA VAL A 194 2.16 0.06 7.13
C VAL A 194 2.38 -0.87 8.30
N PHE A 195 2.20 -2.18 8.09
CA PHE A 195 2.23 -3.16 9.17
C PHE A 195 2.89 -4.47 8.75
N PRO A 196 3.58 -5.16 9.66
CA PRO A 196 4.16 -6.47 9.40
C PRO A 196 3.10 -7.58 9.45
N THR A 197 3.35 -8.64 8.69
CA THR A 197 2.66 -9.93 8.83
C THR A 197 3.68 -11.02 9.16
N SER A 198 3.26 -12.29 9.10
CA SER A 198 4.13 -13.40 9.45
C SER A 198 5.32 -13.54 8.50
N GLY A 199 6.48 -13.87 9.04
CA GLY A 199 7.70 -14.03 8.26
C GLY A 199 8.74 -14.91 8.95
N TRP A 200 9.86 -15.16 8.27
CA TRP A 200 10.91 -16.00 8.85
C TRP A 200 11.61 -15.36 10.05
N TRP A 201 11.64 -14.02 10.13
CA TRP A 201 12.13 -13.32 11.32
C TRP A 201 11.33 -13.72 12.57
N LYS A 202 10.03 -13.99 12.43
CA LYS A 202 9.13 -14.47 13.50
C LYS A 202 9.21 -15.98 13.71
N THR A 203 9.15 -16.77 12.63
CA THR A 203 9.03 -18.24 12.69
C THR A 203 10.35 -18.97 12.97
N ARG A 204 11.50 -18.30 12.80
CA ARG A 204 12.84 -18.86 13.08
C ARG A 204 13.57 -18.06 14.16
N PRO A 205 13.13 -18.16 15.43
CA PRO A 205 13.72 -17.38 16.52
C PRO A 205 15.21 -17.71 16.78
N HIS A 206 15.70 -18.89 16.39
CA HIS A 206 17.12 -19.27 16.53
C HIS A 206 18.07 -18.44 15.65
N LEU A 207 17.57 -17.70 14.66
CA LEU A 207 18.36 -16.78 13.82
C LEU A 207 18.39 -15.34 14.37
N GLU A 208 17.70 -15.09 15.49
CA GLU A 208 17.75 -13.83 16.26
C GLU A 208 17.40 -12.54 15.48
N ARG A 209 16.69 -12.67 14.35
CA ARG A 209 16.22 -11.52 13.56
C ARG A 209 14.94 -10.86 14.06
N TYR A 210 14.25 -11.46 15.02
CA TYR A 210 12.95 -10.97 15.51
C TYR A 210 13.00 -9.57 16.14
N ASN A 211 14.16 -9.10 16.60
CA ASN A 211 14.31 -7.76 17.20
C ASN A 211 14.97 -6.74 16.25
N MET A 212 15.14 -7.06 14.96
CA MET A 212 15.78 -6.16 13.99
C MET A 212 14.78 -5.11 13.45
N PRO A 213 15.22 -3.86 13.18
CA PRO A 213 14.40 -2.91 12.45
C PRO A 213 14.36 -3.24 10.95
N ALA A 214 13.20 -3.01 10.33
CA ALA A 214 12.96 -3.15 8.91
C ALA A 214 12.74 -1.77 8.28
N ARG A 215 13.48 -1.46 7.21
CA ARG A 215 13.31 -0.21 6.44
C ARG A 215 12.29 -0.42 5.33
N TYR A 216 11.51 0.61 5.07
CA TYR A 216 10.60 0.63 3.93
C TYR A 216 10.57 2.00 3.27
N THR A 217 10.07 2.02 2.04
CA THR A 217 9.73 3.21 1.30
C THR A 217 8.30 3.07 0.80
N LEU A 218 7.49 4.10 1.03
CA LEU A 218 6.13 4.18 0.57
C LEU A 218 6.04 5.36 -0.40
N VAL A 219 5.52 5.11 -1.60
CA VAL A 219 5.22 6.14 -2.58
C VAL A 219 3.72 6.17 -2.79
N VAL A 220 3.11 7.33 -2.61
CA VAL A 220 1.68 7.52 -2.84
C VAL A 220 1.49 8.64 -3.85
N SER A 221 0.68 8.40 -4.88
CA SER A 221 0.29 9.45 -5.82
C SER A 221 -1.21 9.54 -5.99
N ILE A 222 -1.70 10.73 -6.28
CA ILE A 222 -3.08 10.98 -6.70
C ILE A 222 -3.03 11.49 -8.13
N ASP A 223 -3.96 11.03 -8.96
CA ASP A 223 -4.13 11.45 -10.35
C ASP A 223 -5.61 11.81 -10.58
N ALA A 224 -5.86 13.05 -10.99
CA ALA A 224 -7.18 13.57 -11.32
C ALA A 224 -7.19 14.00 -12.81
N PRO A 225 -7.27 13.03 -13.75
CA PRO A 225 -7.03 13.30 -15.17
C PRO A 225 -8.09 14.21 -15.82
N GLU A 226 -9.28 14.29 -15.24
CA GLU A 226 -10.41 15.06 -15.79
C GLU A 226 -10.44 16.53 -15.35
N VAL A 227 -9.59 16.95 -14.40
CA VAL A 227 -9.66 18.32 -13.84
C VAL A 227 -8.28 18.92 -13.65
N ASP A 228 -8.15 20.19 -14.07
CA ASP A 228 -6.96 21.02 -13.84
C ASP A 228 -7.06 21.67 -12.44
N VAL A 229 -6.81 20.87 -11.40
CA VAL A 229 -6.65 21.37 -10.02
C VAL A 229 -5.18 21.32 -9.66
N ASP A 230 -4.67 22.42 -9.08
CA ASP A 230 -3.33 22.48 -8.52
C ASP A 230 -3.29 21.80 -7.15
N LEU A 231 -3.28 20.46 -7.17
CA LEU A 231 -3.16 19.62 -5.98
C LEU A 231 -1.76 19.74 -5.37
N TYR A 232 -0.75 20.04 -6.19
CA TYR A 232 0.64 20.13 -5.74
C TYR A 232 0.85 21.30 -4.79
N SER A 233 0.48 22.53 -5.20
CA SER A 233 0.75 23.74 -4.42
C SER A 233 0.02 23.74 -3.07
N THR A 234 -1.22 23.23 -2.99
CA THR A 234 -1.92 23.12 -1.70
C THR A 234 -1.14 22.25 -0.71
N ILE A 235 -0.65 21.11 -1.16
CA ILE A 235 -0.03 20.12 -0.28
C ILE A 235 1.37 20.57 0.13
N GLU A 236 2.12 21.20 -0.79
CA GLU A 236 3.41 21.84 -0.46
C GLU A 236 3.24 22.82 0.71
N ASN A 237 2.24 23.71 0.63
CA ASN A 237 1.90 24.64 1.71
C ASN A 237 1.53 23.93 3.02
N GLN A 238 0.78 22.82 2.97
CA GLN A 238 0.43 22.06 4.17
C GLN A 238 1.65 21.38 4.81
N ILE A 239 2.57 20.85 4.00
CA ILE A 239 3.80 20.22 4.50
C ILE A 239 4.69 21.28 5.15
N GLU A 240 4.90 22.42 4.50
CA GLU A 240 5.67 23.53 5.07
C GLU A 240 5.07 24.01 6.40
N ALA A 241 3.75 24.17 6.46
CA ALA A 241 3.06 24.54 7.68
C ALA A 241 3.26 23.52 8.82
N ARG A 242 3.27 22.20 8.51
CA ARG A 242 3.53 21.15 9.51
C ARG A 242 4.97 21.19 10.03
N LEU A 243 5.95 21.42 9.16
CA LEU A 243 7.36 21.51 9.54
C LEU A 243 7.61 22.69 10.50
N LEU A 244 6.93 23.82 10.30
CA LEU A 244 7.04 25.00 11.17
C LEU A 244 6.45 24.80 12.58
N VAL A 245 5.54 23.84 12.77
CA VAL A 245 4.92 23.55 14.08
C VAL A 245 5.76 22.54 14.89
N GLU A 246 6.60 21.75 14.24
CA GLU A 246 7.52 20.80 14.89
C GLU A 246 8.88 21.41 15.27
N THR A 247 9.12 22.71 14.98
CA THR A 247 10.34 23.46 15.36
C THR A 247 10.10 24.39 16.56
#